data_AF-A0A2U3E2U9-F1
#
_entry.id   AF-A0A2U3E2U9-F1
#
_cell.length_a   1.000
_cell.length_b   1.000
_cell.length_c   1.000
_cell.angle_alpha   90.00
_cell.angle_beta   90.00
_cell.angle_gamma   90.00
#
_symmetry.space_group_name_H-M   'P 1'
#
loop_
_entity.id
_entity.type
_entity.pdbx_description
1 polymer ?
#
loop_
_entity_poly.entity_id
_entity_poly.type
_entity_poly.pdbx_seq_one_letter_code
_entity_poly.pdbx_strand_id
1 'polypeptide(L)'
;MTSFILPPRHSTTGPRKRSAYCSVLTHVVRAAADAHEALELFGALVRGETAHGLSSFDPHVGESACHLRATMMWEVYRACSRENQMVSADGSARLVDGVDAAAAHFALLRKSAELACAKLSIGRASPGVVGLGNRDDTPENIVRIAAESACREHASDRGNGTLRMNGHLLAPSSSMKLHDAQSYPPAWNLRDTDILVRFIVYSYVLSKYKAFSIHDGGVACRLRPELACKHGRHLIEKFWDSTNREYKEAKPSPVVLEFAALQTWMSELSCAWVRRLSTRVSTDMLHARQALFSLLARDSVRVSAKGMAATACFPTYLLVRDFWARSNCGIILVDRHFCPKGFHYNLLTVRLRHRPGRRQHERGLPAPVHWDVEETSLERLSEADDNEPHIIVVGNSINGSSADYLTRLLASGTSSRLSRLHHDDACAEAAAHARKLRAADHERLAKASLAAHPSYCIELEDRPNEPDIIHDLLEQAGQSNSIDAFRHMWERSAAELGELGGGQESLRMFCWQHVFADTKRGLAEMLRNWVATGTLLSCLVEGGDQRPKLS
;
A
#
# COMPACT_ATOMS: atom_id res chain seq x y z
N MET A 1 9.61 12.87 10.88
CA MET A 1 8.33 12.94 10.20
C MET A 1 8.65 12.91 8.73
N THR A 2 8.19 11.88 8.04
CA THR A 2 8.27 11.73 6.59
C THR A 2 7.68 12.95 5.91
N SER A 3 6.63 13.54 6.50
CA SER A 3 6.07 14.82 6.07
C SER A 3 7.00 16.02 6.12
N PHE A 4 8.16 15.94 6.78
CA PHE A 4 9.15 17.02 6.76
C PHE A 4 10.07 16.95 5.53
N ILE A 5 10.41 15.74 5.08
CA ILE A 5 11.36 15.52 3.99
C ILE A 5 10.64 15.27 2.66
N LEU A 6 9.39 14.81 2.74
CA LEU A 6 8.46 14.58 1.65
C LEU A 6 7.09 15.12 2.11
N PRO A 7 6.81 16.42 1.98
CA PRO A 7 5.59 17.04 2.52
C PRO A 7 4.35 16.66 1.70
N PRO A 8 3.30 16.01 2.25
CA PRO A 8 2.13 15.57 1.48
C PRO A 8 1.34 16.73 0.85
N ARG A 9 1.39 17.91 1.47
CA ARG A 9 0.80 19.15 0.96
C ARG A 9 1.74 20.31 1.29
N HIS A 10 1.60 21.43 0.58
CA HIS A 10 2.17 22.70 1.00
C HIS A 10 1.52 23.13 2.31
N SER A 11 2.19 22.89 3.43
CA SER A 11 1.83 23.49 4.71
C SER A 11 3.09 24.05 5.33
N THR A 12 3.14 25.37 5.53
CA THR A 12 4.18 25.98 6.35
C THR A 12 3.91 25.62 7.79
N THR A 13 4.76 24.80 8.38
CA THR A 13 4.68 24.58 9.82
C THR A 13 5.26 25.80 10.53
N GLY A 14 4.49 26.36 11.46
CA GLY A 14 4.93 27.54 12.21
C GLY A 14 6.27 27.31 12.94
N PRO A 15 7.02 28.38 13.25
CA PRO A 15 8.33 28.28 13.84
C PRO A 15 8.31 27.50 15.16
N ARG A 16 9.33 26.67 15.37
CA ARG A 16 9.53 25.89 16.58
C ARG A 16 10.60 26.56 17.41
N LYS A 17 10.35 26.69 18.72
CA LYS A 17 11.36 27.18 19.67
C LYS A 17 12.61 26.30 19.64
N ARG A 18 13.79 26.89 19.91
CA ARG A 18 15.09 26.19 20.02
C ARG A 18 15.01 24.86 20.77
N SER A 19 14.28 24.82 21.89
CA SER A 19 14.11 23.59 22.69
C SER A 19 13.54 22.40 21.92
N ALA A 20 12.93 22.60 20.76
CA ALA A 20 12.36 21.54 19.92
C ALA A 20 13.29 21.10 18.78
N TYR A 21 14.42 21.76 18.53
CA TYR A 21 15.26 21.47 17.35
C TYR A 21 15.69 20.01 17.28
N CYS A 22 16.22 19.47 18.38
CA CYS A 22 16.64 18.07 18.37
C CYS A 22 15.48 17.07 18.35
N SER A 23 14.29 17.45 18.85
CA SER A 23 13.07 16.67 18.62
C SER A 23 12.72 16.66 17.13
N VAL A 24 12.84 17.79 16.43
CA VAL A 24 12.64 17.89 14.98
C VAL A 24 13.70 17.06 14.23
N LEU A 25 14.98 17.18 14.60
CA LEU A 25 16.07 16.38 14.00
C LEU A 25 15.87 14.89 14.22
N THR A 26 15.44 14.44 15.41
CA THR A 26 15.08 13.04 15.67
C THR A 26 14.00 12.56 14.70
N HIS A 27 13.00 13.40 14.47
CA HIS A 27 11.96 13.13 13.47
C HIS A 27 12.53 13.08 12.05
N VAL A 28 13.43 13.99 11.66
CA VAL A 28 14.09 13.99 10.34
C VAL A 28 14.94 12.73 10.16
N VAL A 29 15.74 12.34 11.15
CA VAL A 29 16.57 11.12 11.13
C VAL A 29 15.72 9.87 10.91
N ARG A 30 14.62 9.71 11.66
CA ARG A 30 13.68 8.58 11.44
C ARG A 30 13.12 8.60 10.02
N ALA A 31 12.66 9.75 9.57
CA ALA A 31 12.03 9.89 8.27
C ALA A 31 13.00 9.55 7.12
N ALA A 32 14.23 10.06 7.20
CA ALA A 32 15.27 9.80 6.23
C ALA A 32 15.72 8.33 6.26
N ALA A 33 15.79 7.72 7.45
CA ALA A 33 16.05 6.29 7.58
C ALA A 33 14.93 5.42 6.95
N ASP A 34 13.67 5.74 7.24
CA ASP A 34 12.52 5.02 6.68
C ASP A 34 12.44 5.19 5.16
N ALA A 35 12.72 6.40 4.64
CA ALA A 35 12.71 6.66 3.20
C ALA A 35 13.86 5.95 2.47
N HIS A 36 15.07 5.98 3.05
CA HIS A 36 16.22 5.24 2.51
C HIS A 36 15.94 3.73 2.47
N GLU A 37 15.47 3.15 3.58
CA GLU A 37 15.14 1.72 3.67
C GLU A 37 14.05 1.32 2.65
N ALA A 38 13.00 2.14 2.50
CA ALA A 38 11.95 1.90 1.52
C ALA A 38 12.48 1.83 0.07
N LEU A 39 13.33 2.79 -0.31
CA LEU A 39 13.82 2.91 -1.68
C LEU A 39 14.90 1.86 -2.00
N GLU A 40 15.80 1.57 -1.05
CA GLU A 40 16.76 0.46 -1.18
C GLU A 40 16.05 -0.89 -1.35
N LEU A 41 15.06 -1.16 -0.49
CA LEU A 41 14.28 -2.40 -0.57
C LEU A 41 13.53 -2.49 -1.90
N PHE A 42 12.90 -1.40 -2.35
CA PHE A 42 12.20 -1.36 -3.64
C PHE A 42 13.16 -1.54 -4.82
N GLY A 43 14.33 -0.88 -4.81
CA GLY A 43 15.36 -1.05 -5.83
C GLY A 43 15.85 -2.50 -5.92
N ALA A 44 16.14 -3.11 -4.77
CA ALA A 44 16.54 -4.52 -4.68
C ALA A 44 15.44 -5.47 -5.21
N LEU A 45 14.16 -5.18 -4.91
CA LEU A 45 13.02 -5.93 -5.46
C LEU A 45 12.99 -5.89 -6.99
N VAL A 46 13.08 -4.68 -7.57
CA VAL A 46 13.05 -4.47 -9.03
C VAL A 46 14.22 -5.17 -9.73
N ARG A 47 15.38 -5.25 -9.06
CA ARG A 47 16.58 -5.95 -9.55
C ARG A 47 16.59 -7.46 -9.25
N GLY A 48 15.66 -7.95 -8.43
CA GLY A 48 15.61 -9.35 -8.02
C GLY A 48 16.73 -9.75 -7.04
N GLU A 49 17.29 -8.78 -6.32
CA GLU A 49 18.42 -8.92 -5.40
C GLU A 49 17.99 -9.31 -3.98
N THR A 50 16.69 -9.35 -3.72
CA THR A 50 16.12 -9.66 -2.40
C THR A 50 15.01 -10.70 -2.49
N ALA A 51 14.91 -11.52 -1.44
CA ALA A 51 13.83 -12.48 -1.26
C ALA A 51 12.57 -11.84 -0.64
N HIS A 52 12.70 -10.63 -0.09
CA HIS A 52 11.57 -9.88 0.44
C HIS A 52 10.48 -9.67 -0.61
N GLY A 53 9.25 -9.45 -0.13
CA GLY A 53 8.07 -9.24 -0.97
C GLY A 53 7.61 -7.79 -1.04
N LEU A 54 6.77 -7.48 -2.04
CA LEU A 54 6.10 -6.17 -2.17
C LEU A 54 5.06 -5.92 -1.07
N SER A 55 4.67 -6.94 -0.31
CA SER A 55 3.87 -6.79 0.91
C SER A 55 4.49 -5.87 1.97
N SER A 56 5.82 -5.66 1.92
CA SER A 56 6.50 -4.63 2.72
C SER A 56 5.96 -3.21 2.44
N PHE A 57 5.30 -3.02 1.30
CA PHE A 57 4.69 -1.77 0.85
C PHE A 57 3.16 -1.85 0.79
N ASP A 58 2.52 -2.67 1.62
CA ASP A 58 1.06 -2.71 1.75
C ASP A 58 0.56 -1.73 2.84
N PRO A 59 0.09 -0.52 2.49
CA PRO A 59 -0.33 0.49 3.47
C PRO A 59 -1.77 0.28 3.97
N HIS A 60 -2.23 -0.96 4.08
CA HIS A 60 -3.59 -1.25 4.52
C HIS A 60 -3.82 -0.76 5.96
N VAL A 61 -4.55 0.35 6.11
CA VAL A 61 -4.95 0.91 7.40
C VAL A 61 -6.33 1.56 7.27
N GLY A 62 -7.38 0.82 7.59
CA GLY A 62 -8.73 1.38 7.80
C GLY A 62 -9.47 1.88 6.55
N GLU A 63 -9.04 1.51 5.33
CA GLU A 63 -9.72 1.90 4.07
C GLU A 63 -9.85 0.76 3.06
N SER A 64 -10.95 0.72 2.30
CA SER A 64 -11.34 -0.32 1.31
C SER A 64 -10.59 -0.26 -0.03
N ALA A 65 -9.50 0.49 -0.12
CA ALA A 65 -8.75 0.72 -1.35
C ALA A 65 -7.60 -0.28 -1.59
N CYS A 66 -7.54 -1.39 -0.85
CA CYS A 66 -6.42 -2.33 -0.91
C CYS A 66 -6.16 -2.88 -2.33
N HIS A 67 -7.22 -3.24 -3.06
CA HIS A 67 -7.13 -3.69 -4.45
C HIS A 67 -6.60 -2.61 -5.41
N LEU A 68 -6.88 -1.32 -5.14
CA LEU A 68 -6.34 -0.21 -5.92
C LEU A 68 -4.84 -0.09 -5.70
N ARG A 69 -4.41 -0.07 -4.43
CA ARG A 69 -3.00 0.11 -4.07
C ARG A 69 -2.14 -1.08 -4.46
N ALA A 70 -2.67 -2.29 -4.35
CA ALA A 70 -2.06 -3.49 -4.90
C ALA A 70 -1.76 -3.30 -6.40
N THR A 71 -2.76 -2.84 -7.16
CA THR A 71 -2.64 -2.62 -8.61
C THR A 71 -1.66 -1.48 -8.92
N MET A 72 -1.68 -0.39 -8.16
CA MET A 72 -0.75 0.72 -8.31
C MET A 72 0.70 0.28 -8.04
N MET A 73 0.93 -0.49 -6.98
CA MET A 73 2.25 -1.04 -6.65
C MET A 73 2.75 -2.01 -7.73
N TRP A 74 1.85 -2.84 -8.25
CA TRP A 74 2.15 -3.71 -9.39
C TRP A 74 2.53 -2.91 -10.66
N GLU A 75 1.80 -1.83 -10.98
CA GLU A 75 2.15 -0.94 -12.11
C GLU A 75 3.52 -0.28 -11.91
N VAL A 76 3.81 0.21 -10.70
CA VAL A 76 5.08 0.84 -10.34
C VAL A 76 6.25 -0.14 -10.51
N TYR A 77 6.12 -1.35 -9.98
CA TYR A 77 7.13 -2.39 -10.15
C TYR A 77 7.36 -2.71 -11.64
N ARG A 78 6.29 -2.93 -12.41
CA ARG A 78 6.43 -3.28 -13.83
C ARG A 78 7.04 -2.15 -14.65
N ALA A 79 6.71 -0.90 -14.36
CA ALA A 79 7.31 0.24 -15.04
C ALA A 79 8.83 0.27 -14.81
N CYS A 80 9.27 0.17 -13.55
CA CYS A 80 10.69 0.19 -13.20
C CYS A 80 11.44 -1.05 -13.73
N SER A 81 10.84 -2.24 -13.61
CA SER A 81 11.45 -3.49 -14.06
C SER A 81 11.63 -3.55 -15.58
N ARG A 82 10.62 -3.10 -16.35
CA ARG A 82 10.73 -3.03 -17.83
C ARG A 82 11.84 -2.10 -18.28
N GLU A 83 11.91 -0.89 -17.71
CA GLU A 83 12.99 0.05 -18.03
C GLU A 83 14.36 -0.49 -17.64
N ASN A 84 14.47 -1.22 -16.52
CA ASN A 84 15.72 -1.85 -16.12
C ASN A 84 16.19 -2.94 -17.11
N GLN A 85 15.24 -3.67 -17.71
CA GLN A 85 15.51 -4.70 -18.72
C GLN A 85 15.81 -4.13 -20.11
N MET A 86 15.36 -2.92 -20.42
CA MET A 86 15.64 -2.26 -21.70
C MET A 86 17.02 -1.59 -21.66
N VAL A 87 17.91 -1.94 -22.58
CA VAL A 87 19.16 -1.20 -22.80
C VAL A 87 18.77 0.19 -23.31
N SER A 88 18.98 1.24 -22.51
CA SER A 88 18.60 2.59 -22.91
C SER A 88 19.50 3.02 -24.07
N ALA A 89 18.96 2.97 -25.30
CA ALA A 89 19.69 3.33 -26.51
C ALA A 89 20.01 4.83 -26.58
N ASP A 90 19.37 5.65 -25.75
CA ASP A 90 19.45 7.12 -25.76
C ASP A 90 20.16 7.72 -24.53
N GLY A 91 20.63 6.89 -23.59
CA GLY A 91 21.23 7.38 -22.33
C GLY A 91 20.25 8.12 -21.41
N SER A 92 18.94 8.01 -21.61
CA SER A 92 17.94 8.52 -20.67
C SER A 92 18.05 7.81 -19.32
N ALA A 93 17.92 8.58 -18.23
CA ALA A 93 17.94 8.03 -16.87
C ALA A 93 16.72 7.14 -16.67
N ARG A 94 16.93 5.93 -16.16
CA ARG A 94 15.85 4.98 -15.87
C ARG A 94 15.09 5.44 -14.62
N LEU A 95 13.82 5.08 -14.51
CA LEU A 95 13.03 5.35 -13.29
C LEU A 95 13.70 4.79 -12.03
N VAL A 96 14.34 3.61 -12.14
CA VAL A 96 15.07 2.99 -11.03
C VAL A 96 16.30 3.81 -10.61
N ASP A 97 16.98 4.49 -11.54
CA ASP A 97 18.12 5.35 -11.22
C ASP A 97 17.66 6.55 -10.37
N GLY A 98 16.46 7.06 -10.62
CA GLY A 98 15.83 8.10 -9.80
C GLY A 98 15.50 7.62 -8.37
N VAL A 99 15.06 6.37 -8.24
CA VAL A 99 14.83 5.72 -6.93
C VAL A 99 16.15 5.58 -6.16
N ASP A 100 17.20 5.07 -6.81
CA ASP A 100 18.52 4.89 -6.19
C ASP A 100 19.15 6.24 -5.79
N ALA A 101 19.03 7.26 -6.65
CA ALA A 101 19.49 8.62 -6.35
C ALA A 101 18.77 9.22 -5.13
N ALA A 102 17.44 9.03 -5.03
CA ALA A 102 16.67 9.46 -3.86
C ALA A 102 17.07 8.67 -2.60
N ALA A 103 17.33 7.37 -2.71
CA ALA A 103 17.81 6.55 -1.59
C ALA A 103 19.14 7.08 -1.03
N ALA A 104 20.09 7.39 -1.91
CA ALA A 104 21.38 7.98 -1.54
C ALA A 104 21.22 9.36 -0.89
N HIS A 105 20.31 10.20 -1.43
CA HIS A 105 19.99 11.50 -0.84
C HIS A 105 19.49 11.39 0.60
N PHE A 106 18.56 10.46 0.88
CA PHE A 106 18.03 10.28 2.23
C PHE A 106 19.06 9.67 3.19
N ALA A 107 19.97 8.81 2.73
CA ALA A 107 21.09 8.34 3.54
C ALA A 107 21.99 9.49 4.00
N LEU A 108 22.31 10.42 3.10
CA LEU A 108 23.11 11.61 3.41
C LEU A 108 22.37 12.56 4.37
N LEU A 109 21.09 12.85 4.10
CA LEU A 109 20.26 13.70 4.96
C LEU A 109 20.19 13.16 6.40
N ARG A 110 20.05 11.84 6.56
CA ARG A 110 20.06 11.17 7.86
C ARG A 110 21.36 11.47 8.61
N LYS A 111 22.51 11.22 7.98
CA LYS A 111 23.84 11.43 8.59
C LYS A 111 24.02 12.89 9.02
N SER A 112 23.65 13.84 8.16
CA SER A 112 23.77 15.27 8.50
C SER A 112 22.84 15.70 9.63
N ALA A 113 21.63 15.15 9.70
CA ALA A 113 20.70 15.42 10.80
C ALA A 113 21.18 14.81 12.14
N GLU A 114 21.77 13.60 12.12
CA GLU A 114 22.43 12.98 13.27
C GLU A 114 23.58 13.87 13.79
N LEU A 115 24.45 14.34 12.91
CA LEU A 115 25.57 15.22 13.25
C LEU A 115 25.11 16.59 13.79
N ALA A 116 24.08 17.18 13.20
CA ALA A 116 23.49 18.42 13.71
C ALA A 116 22.94 18.24 15.13
N CYS A 117 22.28 17.10 15.39
CA CYS A 117 21.75 16.79 16.72
C CYS A 117 22.88 16.63 17.76
N ALA A 118 23.97 15.95 17.39
CA ALA A 118 25.15 15.78 18.24
C ALA A 118 25.83 17.11 18.57
N LYS A 119 26.02 17.99 17.56
CA LYS A 119 26.60 19.32 17.77
C LYS A 119 25.78 20.17 18.74
N LEU A 120 24.46 20.14 18.61
CA LEU A 120 23.54 20.91 19.48
C LEU A 120 23.45 20.33 20.90
N SER A 121 23.25 19.01 21.02
CA SER A 121 22.94 18.38 22.30
C SER A 121 24.18 17.99 23.10
N ILE A 122 25.12 17.27 22.49
CA ILE A 122 26.35 16.79 23.13
C ILE A 122 27.40 17.91 23.12
N GLY A 123 27.66 18.48 21.95
CA GLY A 123 28.64 19.55 21.76
C GLY A 123 28.21 20.90 22.35
N ARG A 124 26.93 21.05 22.72
CA ARG A 124 26.32 22.29 23.26
C ARG A 124 26.61 23.51 22.40
N ALA A 125 26.76 23.33 21.09
CA ALA A 125 26.99 24.40 20.15
C ALA A 125 25.77 25.33 20.10
N SER A 126 26.00 26.63 19.88
CA SER A 126 24.90 27.54 19.62
C SER A 126 24.22 27.17 18.29
N PRO A 127 22.89 27.32 18.16
CA PRO A 127 22.19 26.92 16.93
C PRO A 127 22.72 27.56 15.65
N GLY A 128 23.20 28.81 15.73
CA GLY A 128 23.83 29.48 14.59
C GLY A 128 25.05 28.75 14.00
N VAL A 129 25.80 27.99 14.81
CA VAL A 129 26.96 27.20 14.33
C VAL A 129 26.54 26.08 13.37
N VAL A 130 25.34 25.54 13.54
CA VAL A 130 24.76 24.54 12.65
C VAL A 130 23.82 25.16 11.61
N GLY A 131 23.79 26.49 11.49
CA GLY A 131 22.97 27.21 10.50
C GLY A 131 21.50 27.40 10.88
N LEU A 132 21.13 27.17 12.15
CA LEU A 132 19.75 27.33 12.64
C LEU A 132 19.56 28.66 13.37
N GLY A 133 18.32 29.15 13.38
CA GLY A 133 17.91 30.34 14.14
C GLY A 133 18.21 30.18 15.65
N ASN A 134 18.68 31.24 16.30
CA ASN A 134 19.10 31.16 17.71
C ASN A 134 17.95 31.02 18.72
N ARG A 135 16.73 31.39 18.34
CA ARG A 135 15.55 31.40 19.22
C ARG A 135 14.46 30.44 18.75
N ASP A 136 14.15 30.51 17.48
CA ASP A 136 13.20 29.66 16.78
C ASP A 136 13.61 29.51 15.32
N ASP A 137 13.07 28.47 14.69
CA ASP A 137 13.28 28.16 13.29
C ASP A 137 12.13 27.28 12.78
N THR A 138 11.89 27.28 11.47
CA THR A 138 10.86 26.44 10.88
C THR A 138 11.40 25.02 10.62
N PRO A 139 10.59 23.97 10.77
CA PRO A 139 10.99 22.61 10.42
C PRO A 139 11.50 22.48 8.98
N GLU A 140 10.92 23.23 8.05
CA GLU A 140 11.33 23.29 6.65
C GLU A 140 12.77 23.81 6.53
N ASN A 141 13.11 24.88 7.25
CA ASN A 141 14.45 25.41 7.25
C ASN A 141 15.45 24.47 7.95
N ILE A 142 15.04 23.81 9.04
CA ILE A 142 15.87 22.80 9.72
C ILE A 142 16.23 21.66 8.76
N VAL A 143 15.26 21.16 7.98
CA VAL A 143 15.50 20.12 6.96
C VAL A 143 16.41 20.64 5.85
N ARG A 144 16.14 21.84 5.33
CA ARG A 144 16.95 22.47 4.28
C ARG A 144 18.42 22.58 4.70
N ILE A 145 18.69 23.06 5.90
CA ILE A 145 20.05 23.20 6.44
C ILE A 145 20.74 21.83 6.60
N ALA A 146 20.01 20.82 7.07
CA ALA A 146 20.54 19.46 7.15
C ALA A 146 20.89 18.90 5.76
N ALA A 147 20.01 19.12 4.76
CA ALA A 147 20.24 18.70 3.38
C ALA A 147 21.43 19.43 2.72
N GLU A 148 21.54 20.75 2.90
CA GLU A 148 22.65 21.55 2.38
C GLU A 148 24.00 21.14 2.99
N SER A 149 24.01 20.82 4.29
CA SER A 149 25.20 20.29 4.96
C SER A 149 25.62 18.95 4.37
N ALA A 150 24.65 18.09 4.06
CA ALA A 150 24.88 16.78 3.43
C ALA A 150 25.55 16.90 2.06
N CYS A 151 25.08 17.84 1.23
CA CYS A 151 25.65 18.11 -0.09
C CYS A 151 27.09 18.63 -0.01
N ARG A 152 27.40 19.49 0.98
CA ARG A 152 28.76 20.05 1.16
C ARG A 152 29.77 18.99 1.56
N GLU A 153 29.43 18.13 2.52
CA GLU A 153 30.33 17.05 2.97
C GLU A 153 30.61 16.04 1.84
N HIS A 154 29.59 15.70 1.05
CA HIS A 154 29.75 14.79 -0.09
C HIS A 154 30.61 15.42 -1.23
N ALA A 155 30.53 16.73 -1.44
CA ALA A 155 31.39 17.42 -2.41
C ALA A 155 32.87 17.45 -1.98
N SER A 156 33.16 17.55 -0.68
CA SER A 156 34.54 17.51 -0.16
C SER A 156 35.20 16.13 -0.23
N ASP A 157 34.44 15.04 -0.08
CA ASP A 157 34.98 13.67 -0.14
C ASP A 157 35.39 13.22 -1.56
N ARG A 158 34.81 13.81 -2.63
CA ARG A 158 35.15 13.49 -4.03
C ARG A 158 36.43 14.17 -4.55
N GLY A 159 37.18 14.87 -3.69
CA GLY A 159 38.43 15.54 -4.06
C GLY A 159 39.61 14.64 -4.46
N ASN A 160 39.48 13.30 -4.48
CA ASN A 160 40.61 12.39 -4.72
C ASN A 160 40.35 11.16 -5.64
N GLY A 161 39.28 11.13 -6.44
CA GLY A 161 39.06 9.97 -7.33
C GLY A 161 38.12 10.27 -8.50
N THR A 162 38.61 10.07 -9.71
CA THR A 162 37.95 10.31 -10.99
C THR A 162 36.82 9.29 -11.23
N LEU A 163 35.67 9.46 -10.57
CA LEU A 163 34.40 8.87 -10.98
C LEU A 163 33.52 9.97 -11.55
N ARG A 164 33.56 10.11 -12.88
CA ARG A 164 32.61 10.90 -13.68
C ARG A 164 31.22 10.23 -13.60
N MET A 165 30.53 10.39 -12.47
CA MET A 165 29.07 10.35 -12.49
C MET A 165 28.62 11.68 -13.09
N ASN A 166 27.79 11.62 -14.15
CA ASN A 166 27.25 12.78 -14.83
C ASN A 166 26.75 13.83 -13.81
N GLY A 167 27.38 15.01 -13.83
CA GLY A 167 27.24 16.09 -12.86
C GLY A 167 25.89 16.82 -12.86
N HIS A 168 24.83 16.16 -13.34
CA HIS A 168 23.46 16.66 -13.34
C HIS A 168 22.62 16.15 -12.17
N LEU A 169 23.12 15.24 -11.33
CA LEU A 169 22.33 14.62 -10.24
C LEU A 169 22.85 14.91 -8.82
N LEU A 170 24.03 15.53 -8.69
CA LEU A 170 24.61 15.91 -7.39
C LEU A 170 24.93 17.41 -7.27
N ALA A 171 24.75 18.19 -8.34
CA ALA A 171 24.55 19.62 -8.19
C ALA A 171 23.19 19.82 -7.51
N PRO A 172 22.93 20.93 -6.79
CA PRO A 172 21.57 21.39 -6.55
C PRO A 172 20.97 21.86 -7.90
N SER A 173 20.92 20.98 -8.90
CA SER A 173 19.97 21.09 -9.99
C SER A 173 18.61 21.00 -9.30
N SER A 174 18.05 22.16 -8.95
CA SER A 174 16.70 22.64 -9.28
C SER A 174 15.51 21.64 -9.43
N SER A 175 15.67 20.36 -9.12
CA SER A 175 14.82 19.24 -9.57
C SER A 175 14.44 18.29 -8.43
N MET A 176 15.10 18.33 -7.27
CA MET A 176 14.43 18.02 -6.01
C MET A 176 14.37 19.32 -5.22
N LYS A 177 13.55 20.26 -5.72
CA LYS A 177 13.11 21.34 -4.85
C LYS A 177 12.34 20.66 -3.71
N LEU A 178 12.98 20.52 -2.56
CA LEU A 178 12.34 20.11 -1.29
C LEU A 178 11.08 20.96 -0.95
N HIS A 179 10.79 22.00 -1.75
CA HIS A 179 9.72 22.98 -1.56
C HIS A 179 8.82 23.24 -2.78
N ASP A 180 8.98 22.60 -3.94
CA ASP A 180 7.92 22.63 -4.96
C ASP A 180 7.03 21.42 -4.72
N ALA A 181 6.06 21.52 -3.79
CA ALA A 181 4.96 20.58 -3.83
C ALA A 181 4.30 20.72 -5.20
N GLN A 182 4.43 19.65 -5.98
CA GLN A 182 3.75 19.44 -7.24
C GLN A 182 2.24 19.60 -7.08
N SER A 183 1.55 19.74 -8.21
CA SER A 183 0.10 20.00 -8.32
C SER A 183 -0.70 19.29 -7.22
N TYR A 184 -1.34 20.09 -6.37
CA TYR A 184 -2.35 19.60 -5.45
C TYR A 184 -3.73 19.83 -6.09
N PRO A 185 -4.64 18.83 -6.12
CA PRO A 185 -4.52 17.47 -5.59
C PRO A 185 -3.50 16.60 -6.36
N PRO A 186 -2.92 15.56 -5.73
CA PRO A 186 -1.89 14.74 -6.38
C PRO A 186 -2.43 14.06 -7.64
N ALA A 187 -1.58 13.94 -8.67
CA ALA A 187 -1.90 13.27 -9.92
C ALA A 187 -1.05 12.00 -10.08
N TRP A 188 -1.68 10.87 -10.42
CA TRP A 188 -0.93 9.65 -10.72
C TRP A 188 -0.13 9.81 -12.00
N ASN A 189 1.20 9.77 -11.92
CA ASN A 189 2.10 9.81 -13.06
C ASN A 189 3.36 8.98 -12.80
N LEU A 190 3.49 7.85 -13.49
CA LEU A 190 4.65 6.95 -13.36
C LEU A 190 5.96 7.57 -13.88
N ARG A 191 5.89 8.63 -14.70
CA ARG A 191 7.08 9.35 -15.20
C ARG A 191 7.55 10.45 -14.25
N ASP A 192 6.81 10.70 -13.19
CA ASP A 192 7.14 11.70 -12.19
C ASP A 192 7.84 11.02 -11.01
N THR A 193 9.16 11.18 -10.94
CA THR A 193 10.00 10.55 -9.91
C THR A 193 9.60 10.99 -8.51
N ASP A 194 9.11 12.22 -8.31
CA ASP A 194 8.69 12.67 -6.97
C ASP A 194 7.40 11.97 -6.53
N ILE A 195 6.42 11.80 -7.43
CA ILE A 195 5.20 11.02 -7.16
C ILE A 195 5.57 9.57 -6.86
N LEU A 196 6.48 8.99 -7.65
CA LEU A 196 6.94 7.61 -7.46
C LEU A 196 7.62 7.41 -6.10
N VAL A 197 8.61 8.25 -5.77
CA VAL A 197 9.34 8.20 -4.49
C VAL A 197 8.38 8.38 -3.32
N ARG A 198 7.46 9.35 -3.38
CA ARG A 198 6.45 9.55 -2.32
C ARG A 198 5.56 8.34 -2.17
N PHE A 199 5.05 7.78 -3.27
CA PHE A 199 4.19 6.61 -3.23
C PHE A 199 4.90 5.40 -2.60
N ILE A 200 6.16 5.11 -3.00
CA ILE A 200 6.96 4.02 -2.44
C ILE A 200 7.20 4.25 -0.95
N VAL A 201 7.72 5.42 -0.58
CA VAL A 201 8.06 5.74 0.82
C VAL A 201 6.82 5.75 1.71
N TYR A 202 5.73 6.38 1.30
CA TYR A 202 4.51 6.44 2.12
C TYR A 202 3.88 5.06 2.27
N SER A 203 3.86 4.26 1.20
CA SER A 203 3.38 2.89 1.25
C SER A 203 4.18 2.05 2.27
N TYR A 204 5.51 2.18 2.23
CA TYR A 204 6.40 1.53 3.17
C TYR A 204 6.20 2.00 4.62
N VAL A 205 6.16 3.32 4.86
CA VAL A 205 5.98 3.86 6.23
C VAL A 205 4.65 3.43 6.84
N LEU A 206 3.56 3.50 6.08
CA LEU A 206 2.25 3.06 6.55
C LEU A 206 2.19 1.55 6.76
N SER A 207 2.91 0.76 5.95
CA SER A 207 3.04 -0.68 6.14
C SER A 207 3.88 -1.04 7.37
N LYS A 208 5.05 -0.42 7.53
CA LYS A 208 6.03 -0.68 8.60
C LYS A 208 5.48 -0.44 10.01
N TYR A 209 4.61 0.56 10.16
CA TYR A 209 4.07 0.95 11.47
C TYR A 209 2.60 0.58 11.67
N LYS A 210 2.03 -0.28 10.82
CA LYS A 210 0.70 -0.86 11.06
C LYS A 210 0.79 -2.02 12.06
N ALA A 211 -0.26 -2.20 12.84
CA ALA A 211 -0.44 -3.33 13.72
C ALA A 211 -1.90 -3.80 13.64
N PHE A 212 -2.08 -5.11 13.73
CA PHE A 212 -3.40 -5.73 13.75
C PHE A 212 -3.79 -6.09 15.17
N SER A 213 -5.07 -5.89 15.49
CA SER A 213 -5.67 -6.26 16.77
C SER A 213 -7.00 -6.93 16.52
N ILE A 214 -7.27 -8.01 17.25
CA ILE A 214 -8.56 -8.69 17.27
C ILE A 214 -9.41 -8.02 18.37
N HIS A 215 -10.69 -7.80 18.07
CA HIS A 215 -11.67 -7.21 18.99
C HIS A 215 -13.04 -7.85 18.78
N ASP A 216 -13.96 -7.66 19.72
CA ASP A 216 -15.35 -8.12 19.64
C ASP A 216 -16.04 -7.42 18.46
N GLY A 217 -16.04 -8.09 17.31
CA GLY A 217 -16.54 -7.53 16.05
C GLY A 217 -15.60 -7.70 14.84
N GLY A 218 -14.35 -8.14 15.04
CA GLY A 218 -13.47 -8.51 13.93
C GLY A 218 -11.99 -8.25 14.12
N VAL A 219 -11.31 -8.00 13.01
CA VAL A 219 -9.89 -7.65 12.95
C VAL A 219 -9.78 -6.17 12.59
N ALA A 220 -9.11 -5.39 13.42
CA ALA A 220 -8.77 -4.00 13.12
C ALA A 220 -7.29 -3.87 12.77
N CYS A 221 -6.99 -3.05 11.75
CA CYS A 221 -5.64 -2.59 11.46
C CYS A 221 -5.50 -1.13 11.90
N ARG A 222 -4.47 -0.81 12.69
CA ARG A 222 -4.20 0.54 13.20
C ARG A 222 -2.73 0.88 13.10
N LEU A 223 -2.43 2.15 12.83
CA LEU A 223 -1.06 2.65 12.91
C LEU A 223 -0.63 2.79 14.38
N ARG A 224 0.67 2.59 14.62
CA ARG A 224 1.31 2.69 15.94
C ARG A 224 2.36 3.80 15.96
N PRO A 225 1.95 5.08 16.13
CA PRO A 225 2.87 6.22 16.20
C PRO A 225 3.97 6.06 17.25
N GLU A 226 3.70 5.29 18.32
CA GLU A 226 4.66 5.01 19.39
C GLU A 226 5.85 4.18 18.87
N LEU A 227 5.62 3.24 17.95
CA LEU A 227 6.69 2.42 17.36
C LEU A 227 7.61 3.27 16.49
N ALA A 228 7.05 4.16 15.67
CA ALA A 228 7.81 5.13 14.89
C ALA A 228 8.60 6.09 15.79
N CYS A 229 7.97 6.62 16.85
CA CYS A 229 8.64 7.49 17.81
C CYS A 229 9.81 6.77 18.51
N LYS A 230 9.59 5.53 18.98
CA LYS A 230 10.62 4.67 19.57
C LYS A 230 11.76 4.40 18.59
N HIS A 231 11.45 4.10 17.32
CA HIS A 231 12.47 3.89 16.29
C HIS A 231 13.35 5.13 16.09
N GLY A 232 12.74 6.32 16.00
CA GLY A 232 13.49 7.57 15.88
C GLY A 232 14.42 7.84 17.08
N ARG A 233 13.94 7.57 18.29
CA ARG A 233 14.76 7.72 19.52
C ARG A 233 15.94 6.75 19.53
N HIS A 234 15.73 5.51 19.10
CA HIS A 234 16.80 4.53 18.99
C HIS A 234 17.88 4.96 17.97
N LEU A 235 17.46 5.50 16.82
CA LEU A 235 18.42 5.98 15.81
C LEU A 235 19.28 7.15 16.31
N ILE A 236 18.70 8.04 17.12
CA ILE A 236 19.41 9.24 17.61
C ILE A 236 20.16 9.03 18.93
N GLU A 237 20.02 7.87 19.58
CA GLU A 237 20.50 7.63 20.95
C GLU A 237 21.98 8.00 21.15
N LYS A 238 22.83 7.69 20.17
CA LYS A 238 24.28 7.99 20.21
C LYS A 238 24.64 9.45 19.90
N PHE A 239 23.68 10.21 19.39
CA PHE A 239 23.84 11.60 18.94
C PHE A 239 23.07 12.59 19.80
N TRP A 240 22.49 12.12 20.91
CA TRP A 240 21.61 12.89 21.76
C TRP A 240 22.01 12.77 23.23
N ASP A 241 22.36 13.90 23.85
CA ASP A 241 22.52 13.99 25.31
C ASP A 241 21.16 14.13 25.99
N SER A 242 20.62 13.04 26.53
CA SER A 242 19.35 13.04 27.27
C SER A 242 19.38 13.87 28.56
N THR A 243 20.56 14.23 29.07
CA THR A 243 20.72 15.09 30.24
C THR A 243 20.70 16.58 29.89
N ASN A 244 20.80 16.93 28.60
CA ASN A 244 20.75 18.30 28.14
C ASN A 244 19.32 18.87 28.24
N ARG A 245 19.08 19.64 29.31
CA ARG A 245 17.78 20.27 29.62
C ARG A 245 17.37 21.38 28.65
N GLU A 246 18.26 21.85 27.76
CA GLU A 246 17.90 22.87 26.77
C GLU A 246 16.96 22.34 25.69
N TYR A 247 17.01 21.03 25.42
CA TYR A 247 16.28 20.40 24.33
C TYR A 247 15.30 19.33 24.84
N LYS A 248 14.18 19.21 24.15
CA LYS A 248 13.10 18.27 24.47
C LYS A 248 13.21 17.02 23.61
N GLU A 249 12.86 15.89 24.20
CA GLU A 249 12.74 14.62 23.50
C GLU A 249 11.56 14.63 22.51
N ALA A 250 11.70 13.90 21.42
CA ALA A 250 10.64 13.68 20.45
C ALA A 250 9.45 12.93 21.06
N LYS A 251 8.23 13.40 20.77
CA LYS A 251 6.97 12.80 21.27
C LYS A 251 6.23 12.06 20.16
N PRO A 252 5.27 11.17 20.48
CA PRO A 252 4.44 10.49 19.49
C PRO A 252 3.42 11.41 18.78
N SER A 253 2.98 12.50 19.43
CA SER A 253 1.88 13.33 18.90
C SER A 253 2.13 13.94 17.51
N PRO A 254 3.35 14.41 17.13
CA PRO A 254 3.60 14.85 15.77
C PRO A 254 3.51 13.69 14.76
N VAL A 255 3.88 12.47 15.16
CA VAL A 255 3.81 11.28 14.30
C VAL A 255 2.37 10.89 13.99
N VAL A 256 1.42 11.12 14.91
CA VAL A 256 -0.02 10.95 14.64
C VAL A 256 -0.46 11.84 13.48
N LEU A 257 -0.10 13.12 13.52
CA LEU A 257 -0.46 14.09 12.48
C LEU A 257 0.20 13.76 11.14
N GLU A 258 1.46 13.32 11.19
CA GLU A 258 2.17 12.82 10.02
C GLU A 258 1.43 11.65 9.37
N PHE A 259 1.11 10.60 10.13
CA PHE A 259 0.42 9.42 9.62
C PHE A 259 -0.93 9.75 9.00
N ALA A 260 -1.72 10.62 9.65
CA ALA A 260 -2.96 11.12 9.06
C ALA A 260 -2.72 11.82 7.71
N ALA A 261 -1.69 12.67 7.61
CA ALA A 261 -1.35 13.34 6.36
C ALA A 261 -0.88 12.37 5.25
N LEU A 262 -0.13 11.32 5.61
CA LEU A 262 0.28 10.28 4.66
C LEU A 262 -0.94 9.48 4.16
N GLN A 263 -1.83 9.07 5.06
CA GLN A 263 -3.07 8.37 4.71
C GLN A 263 -3.95 9.21 3.78
N THR A 264 -4.15 10.49 4.12
CA THR A 264 -4.92 11.42 3.29
C THR A 264 -4.34 11.51 1.88
N TRP A 265 -3.03 11.73 1.75
CA TRP A 265 -2.39 11.81 0.44
C TRP A 265 -2.48 10.50 -0.35
N MET A 266 -2.28 9.35 0.30
CA MET A 266 -2.42 8.04 -0.33
C MET A 266 -3.84 7.78 -0.81
N SER A 267 -4.85 8.21 -0.06
CA SER A 267 -6.26 8.08 -0.42
C SER A 267 -6.62 8.97 -1.63
N GLU A 268 -6.12 10.22 -1.66
CA GLU A 268 -6.30 11.13 -2.78
C GLU A 268 -5.60 10.63 -4.05
N LEU A 269 -4.37 10.11 -3.92
CA LEU A 269 -3.64 9.52 -5.04
C LEU A 269 -4.34 8.28 -5.59
N SER A 270 -4.90 7.42 -4.71
CA SER A 270 -5.68 6.24 -5.11
C SER A 270 -6.92 6.65 -5.93
N CYS A 271 -7.63 7.69 -5.50
CA CYS A 271 -8.75 8.26 -6.26
C CYS A 271 -8.28 8.88 -7.59
N ALA A 272 -7.16 9.62 -7.60
CA ALA A 272 -6.58 10.18 -8.82
C ALA A 272 -6.18 9.09 -9.83
N TRP A 273 -5.66 7.96 -9.34
CA TRP A 273 -5.38 6.77 -10.14
C TRP A 273 -6.65 6.22 -10.79
N VAL A 274 -7.73 6.07 -10.03
CA VAL A 274 -9.04 5.62 -10.58
C VAL A 274 -9.56 6.59 -11.65
N ARG A 275 -9.45 7.90 -11.44
CA ARG A 275 -9.82 8.89 -12.47
C ARG A 275 -8.97 8.76 -13.74
N ARG A 276 -7.68 8.44 -13.60
CA ARG A 276 -6.80 8.20 -14.76
C ARG A 276 -7.09 6.87 -15.45
N LEU A 277 -7.44 5.84 -14.68
CA LEU A 277 -7.86 4.56 -15.24
C LEU A 277 -9.17 4.72 -16.03
N SER A 278 -10.13 5.46 -15.49
CA SER A 278 -11.42 5.70 -16.13
C SER A 278 -11.32 6.50 -17.43
N THR A 279 -10.36 7.42 -17.55
CA THR A 279 -10.10 8.13 -18.82
C THR A 279 -9.44 7.23 -19.87
N ARG A 280 -8.43 6.42 -19.49
CA ARG A 280 -7.77 5.46 -20.40
C ARG A 280 -8.78 4.46 -20.99
N VAL A 281 -9.68 3.94 -20.14
CA VAL A 281 -10.71 2.98 -20.57
C VAL A 281 -11.76 3.65 -21.47
N SER A 282 -12.06 4.93 -21.26
CA SER A 282 -13.00 5.70 -22.10
C SER A 282 -12.45 6.07 -23.49
N THR A 283 -11.13 6.23 -23.64
CA THR A 283 -10.50 6.56 -24.94
C THR A 283 -10.39 5.38 -25.91
N ASP A 284 -10.43 4.15 -25.39
CA ASP A 284 -10.66 2.96 -26.20
C ASP A 284 -12.14 2.94 -26.61
N MET A 285 -12.42 3.56 -27.76
CA MET A 285 -13.71 3.87 -28.42
C MET A 285 -14.72 2.71 -28.61
N LEU A 286 -14.78 1.68 -27.76
CA LEU A 286 -15.59 0.50 -28.05
C LEU A 286 -16.99 0.49 -27.44
N HIS A 287 -17.33 1.09 -26.29
CA HIS A 287 -18.71 1.01 -25.79
C HIS A 287 -19.13 2.15 -24.86
N ALA A 288 -20.32 2.74 -25.09
CA ALA A 288 -21.04 3.61 -24.14
C ALA A 288 -21.18 3.01 -22.71
N ARG A 289 -21.01 1.68 -22.60
CA ARG A 289 -20.99 0.89 -21.36
C ARG A 289 -19.80 1.23 -20.45
N GLN A 290 -18.61 1.34 -21.05
CA GLN A 290 -17.39 1.68 -20.31
C GLN A 290 -17.41 3.14 -19.86
N ALA A 291 -18.06 4.02 -20.63
CA ALA A 291 -18.28 5.41 -20.24
C ALA A 291 -19.10 5.54 -18.94
N LEU A 292 -20.13 4.69 -18.74
CA LEU A 292 -20.93 4.72 -17.50
C LEU A 292 -20.10 4.29 -16.28
N PHE A 293 -19.35 3.19 -16.35
CA PHE A 293 -18.52 2.75 -15.20
C PHE A 293 -17.40 3.75 -14.91
N SER A 294 -16.79 4.30 -15.95
CA SER A 294 -15.81 5.36 -15.83
C SER A 294 -16.39 6.61 -15.18
N LEU A 295 -17.62 6.99 -15.51
CA LEU A 295 -18.34 8.09 -14.89
C LEU A 295 -18.63 7.79 -13.41
N LEU A 296 -19.22 6.63 -13.11
CA LEU A 296 -19.55 6.25 -11.73
C LEU A 296 -18.31 6.15 -10.84
N ALA A 297 -17.22 5.52 -11.29
CA ALA A 297 -15.99 5.40 -10.51
C ALA A 297 -15.29 6.75 -10.30
N ARG A 298 -15.43 7.69 -11.25
CA ARG A 298 -14.86 9.04 -11.15
C ARG A 298 -15.69 9.95 -10.23
N ASP A 299 -17.01 9.88 -10.36
CA ASP A 299 -17.95 10.84 -9.76
C ASP A 299 -18.48 10.35 -8.40
N SER A 300 -18.21 9.09 -8.05
CA SER A 300 -18.41 8.54 -6.70
C SER A 300 -17.27 8.89 -5.73
N VAL A 301 -16.27 9.69 -6.10
CA VAL A 301 -15.26 10.12 -5.12
C VAL A 301 -15.91 10.97 -4.02
N ARG A 302 -15.70 10.60 -2.77
CA ARG A 302 -16.15 11.33 -1.57
C ARG A 302 -14.97 11.56 -0.63
N VAL A 303 -15.07 12.61 0.18
CA VAL A 303 -14.06 12.99 1.16
C VAL A 303 -14.74 13.06 2.53
N SER A 304 -14.12 12.45 3.54
CA SER A 304 -14.61 12.50 4.92
C SER A 304 -14.23 13.80 5.64
N ALA A 305 -14.83 14.03 6.81
CA ALA A 305 -14.44 15.09 7.76
C ALA A 305 -12.93 15.17 8.03
N LYS A 306 -12.25 14.02 7.99
CA LYS A 306 -10.81 13.88 8.26
C LYS A 306 -9.94 14.11 7.02
N GLY A 307 -10.54 14.43 5.87
CA GLY A 307 -9.85 14.68 4.61
C GLY A 307 -9.48 13.42 3.82
N MET A 308 -9.84 12.22 4.29
CA MET A 308 -9.62 10.97 3.56
C MET A 308 -10.57 10.88 2.36
N ALA A 309 -10.04 10.57 1.18
CA ALA A 309 -10.81 10.39 -0.05
C ALA A 309 -11.04 8.91 -0.35
N ALA A 310 -12.25 8.55 -0.78
CA ALA A 310 -12.56 7.19 -1.21
C ALA A 310 -13.49 7.23 -2.43
N THR A 311 -13.47 6.15 -3.22
CA THR A 311 -14.37 5.95 -4.36
C THR A 311 -15.18 4.68 -4.15
N ALA A 312 -16.32 4.56 -4.83
CA ALA A 312 -17.19 3.40 -4.65
C ALA A 312 -16.53 2.11 -5.12
N CYS A 313 -16.66 1.07 -4.30
CA CYS A 313 -15.87 -0.15 -4.42
C CYS A 313 -16.29 -0.97 -5.65
N PHE A 314 -17.60 -1.19 -5.82
CA PHE A 314 -18.13 -1.97 -6.94
C PHE A 314 -17.81 -1.40 -8.32
N PRO A 315 -18.18 -0.14 -8.69
CA PRO A 315 -17.88 0.39 -10.02
C PRO A 315 -16.37 0.46 -10.29
N THR A 316 -15.58 0.75 -9.26
CA THR A 316 -14.12 0.77 -9.38
C THR A 316 -13.55 -0.63 -9.62
N TYR A 317 -14.04 -1.66 -8.92
CA TYR A 317 -13.66 -3.05 -9.17
C TYR A 317 -13.93 -3.45 -10.63
N LEU A 318 -15.05 -3.01 -11.23
CA LEU A 318 -15.35 -3.32 -12.63
C LEU A 318 -14.30 -2.74 -13.60
N LEU A 319 -13.69 -1.59 -13.28
CA LEU A 319 -12.59 -0.99 -14.05
C LEU A 319 -11.27 -1.72 -13.79
N VAL A 320 -10.98 -2.04 -12.53
CA VAL A 320 -9.74 -2.69 -12.11
C VAL A 320 -9.64 -4.11 -12.68
N ARG A 321 -10.72 -4.90 -12.64
CA ARG A 321 -10.71 -6.25 -13.23
C ARG A 321 -10.49 -6.22 -14.75
N ASP A 322 -11.02 -5.20 -15.43
CA ASP A 322 -10.87 -5.03 -16.88
C ASP A 322 -9.41 -4.66 -17.20
N PHE A 323 -8.82 -3.79 -16.37
CA PHE A 323 -7.39 -3.49 -16.42
C PHE A 323 -6.52 -4.73 -16.18
N TRP A 324 -6.84 -5.56 -15.18
CA TRP A 324 -6.11 -6.80 -14.91
C TRP A 324 -6.18 -7.77 -16.10
N ALA A 325 -7.35 -7.92 -16.72
CA ALA A 325 -7.54 -8.76 -17.90
C ALA A 325 -6.73 -8.26 -19.11
N ARG A 326 -6.76 -6.96 -19.41
CA ARG A 326 -6.01 -6.38 -20.54
C ARG A 326 -4.50 -6.41 -20.33
N SER A 327 -4.05 -6.24 -19.09
CA SER A 327 -2.62 -6.11 -18.77
C SER A 327 -1.93 -7.46 -18.51
N ASN A 328 -2.66 -8.57 -18.66
CA ASN A 328 -2.25 -9.93 -18.29
C ASN A 328 -1.67 -9.98 -16.87
N CYS A 329 -2.39 -9.36 -15.93
CA CYS A 329 -1.99 -9.32 -14.53
C CYS A 329 -2.22 -10.69 -13.90
N GLY A 330 -1.18 -11.29 -13.34
CA GLY A 330 -1.29 -12.54 -12.59
C GLY A 330 -1.99 -12.31 -11.26
N ILE A 331 -2.91 -13.19 -10.89
CA ILE A 331 -3.61 -13.16 -9.61
C ILE A 331 -3.35 -14.47 -8.86
N ILE A 332 -3.18 -14.42 -7.54
CA ILE A 332 -3.13 -15.60 -6.69
C ILE A 332 -4.21 -15.47 -5.62
N LEU A 333 -5.11 -16.46 -5.55
CA LEU A 333 -6.09 -16.59 -4.48
C LEU A 333 -5.49 -17.43 -3.36
N VAL A 334 -5.57 -16.90 -2.14
CA VAL A 334 -5.16 -17.59 -0.91
C VAL A 334 -6.38 -17.74 -0.02
N ASP A 335 -6.95 -18.95 -0.01
CA ASP A 335 -8.04 -19.31 0.87
C ASP A 335 -7.52 -20.04 2.10
N ARG A 336 -7.84 -19.51 3.28
CA ARG A 336 -7.65 -20.19 4.55
C ARG A 336 -8.96 -20.86 4.95
N HIS A 337 -9.04 -22.16 4.72
CA HIS A 337 -10.21 -22.96 5.03
C HIS A 337 -10.14 -23.55 6.43
N PHE A 338 -11.10 -23.23 7.29
CA PHE A 338 -11.16 -23.67 8.68
C PHE A 338 -12.04 -24.91 8.87
N CYS A 339 -11.42 -26.04 9.20
CA CYS A 339 -12.09 -27.27 9.62
C CYS A 339 -12.11 -27.41 11.16
N PRO A 340 -12.81 -28.39 11.74
CA PRO A 340 -12.84 -28.61 13.20
C PRO A 340 -11.47 -28.90 13.85
N LYS A 341 -10.42 -29.21 13.08
CA LYS A 341 -9.08 -29.56 13.59
C LYS A 341 -8.04 -28.43 13.43
N GLY A 342 -8.38 -27.34 12.75
CA GLY A 342 -7.45 -26.26 12.38
C GLY A 342 -7.79 -25.68 11.02
N PHE A 343 -6.82 -25.08 10.34
CA PHE A 343 -7.02 -24.52 9.00
C PHE A 343 -6.10 -25.16 7.94
N HIS A 344 -6.50 -25.04 6.68
CA HIS A 344 -5.75 -25.45 5.49
C HIS A 344 -5.57 -24.27 4.54
N TYR A 345 -4.50 -24.24 3.76
CA TYR A 345 -4.35 -23.31 2.64
C TYR A 345 -4.81 -23.96 1.34
N ASN A 346 -5.67 -23.27 0.61
CA ASN A 346 -5.94 -23.56 -0.80
C ASN A 346 -5.38 -22.40 -1.62
N LEU A 347 -4.46 -22.72 -2.54
CA LEU A 347 -3.76 -21.74 -3.35
C LEU A 347 -4.14 -21.92 -4.81
N LEU A 348 -4.65 -20.85 -5.44
CA LEU A 348 -5.05 -20.88 -6.84
C LEU A 348 -4.34 -19.76 -7.62
N THR A 349 -3.68 -20.11 -8.71
CA THR A 349 -3.21 -19.12 -9.70
C THR A 349 -4.36 -18.81 -10.65
N VAL A 350 -4.55 -17.53 -10.92
CA VAL A 350 -5.66 -17.04 -11.73
C VAL A 350 -5.14 -16.11 -12.82
N ARG A 351 -5.63 -16.30 -14.04
CA ARG A 351 -5.45 -15.38 -15.16
C ARG A 351 -6.80 -14.88 -15.65
N LEU A 352 -6.91 -13.57 -15.82
CA LEU A 352 -8.12 -12.95 -16.35
C LEU A 352 -7.99 -12.79 -17.86
N ARG A 353 -9.02 -13.22 -18.60
CA ARG A 353 -9.06 -13.08 -20.06
C ARG A 353 -10.39 -12.52 -20.52
N HIS A 354 -10.37 -11.64 -21.52
CA HIS A 354 -11.56 -11.33 -22.28
C HIS A 354 -11.89 -12.51 -23.19
N ARG A 355 -13.15 -12.99 -23.17
CA ARG A 355 -13.56 -14.06 -24.08
C ARG A 355 -13.51 -13.56 -25.55
N PRO A 356 -12.69 -14.16 -26.42
CA PRO A 356 -12.76 -13.87 -27.85
C PRO A 356 -13.99 -14.57 -28.43
N GLY A 357 -14.99 -13.80 -28.85
CA GLY A 357 -16.09 -14.31 -29.66
C GLY A 357 -17.39 -14.67 -28.92
N ARG A 358 -18.27 -13.68 -28.81
CA ARG A 358 -19.55 -13.62 -29.53
C ARG A 358 -20.03 -12.18 -29.40
N ARG A 359 -20.33 -11.53 -30.53
CA ARG A 359 -21.11 -10.29 -30.60
C ARG A 359 -22.57 -10.57 -30.16
N GLN A 360 -22.79 -11.20 -29.01
CA GLN A 360 -24.13 -11.42 -28.47
C GLN A 360 -24.49 -10.21 -27.61
N HIS A 361 -25.08 -9.23 -28.29
CA HIS A 361 -26.37 -8.59 -28.03
C HIS A 361 -27.05 -8.66 -26.64
N GLU A 362 -26.34 -8.81 -25.52
CA GLU A 362 -26.86 -8.32 -24.25
C GLU A 362 -26.52 -6.83 -24.16
N ARG A 363 -27.49 -6.01 -24.56
CA ARG A 363 -27.39 -4.55 -24.52
C ARG A 363 -27.36 -4.10 -23.05
N GLY A 364 -26.18 -3.78 -22.52
CA GLY A 364 -26.06 -3.05 -21.25
C GLY A 364 -24.99 -3.53 -20.24
N LEU A 365 -24.43 -4.73 -20.40
CA LEU A 365 -23.50 -5.31 -19.40
C LEU A 365 -22.00 -5.21 -19.77
N PRO A 366 -21.08 -5.20 -18.78
CA PRO A 366 -19.62 -5.22 -19.01
C PRO A 366 -19.19 -6.40 -19.90
N ALA A 367 -18.07 -6.26 -20.62
CA ALA A 367 -17.48 -7.38 -21.36
C ALA A 367 -17.20 -8.55 -20.39
N PRO A 368 -17.60 -9.78 -20.72
CA PRO A 368 -17.38 -10.92 -19.83
C PRO A 368 -15.87 -11.18 -19.68
N VAL A 369 -15.38 -11.06 -18.45
CA VAL A 369 -14.04 -11.48 -18.05
C VAL A 369 -14.14 -12.91 -17.55
N HIS A 370 -13.32 -13.79 -18.10
CA HIS A 370 -13.19 -15.16 -17.66
C HIS A 370 -11.99 -15.30 -16.71
N TRP A 371 -12.19 -16.08 -15.65
CA TRP A 371 -11.16 -16.43 -14.69
C TRP A 371 -10.66 -17.84 -15.03
N ASP A 372 -9.47 -17.92 -15.60
CA ASP A 372 -8.77 -19.18 -15.79
C ASP A 372 -8.06 -19.53 -14.48
N VAL A 373 -8.53 -20.60 -13.82
CA VAL A 373 -8.10 -20.97 -12.46
C VAL A 373 -7.33 -22.27 -12.48
N GLU A 374 -6.12 -22.24 -11.92
CA GLU A 374 -5.23 -23.38 -11.79
C GLU A 374 -4.79 -23.55 -10.34
N GLU A 375 -4.76 -24.78 -9.86
CA GLU A 375 -4.30 -25.10 -8.51
C GLU A 375 -2.78 -25.00 -8.42
N THR A 376 -2.29 -24.38 -7.34
CA THR A 376 -0.87 -24.28 -7.04
C THR A 376 -0.60 -24.71 -5.60
N SER A 377 0.67 -24.79 -5.22
CA SER A 377 1.09 -25.18 -3.87
C SER A 377 2.18 -24.24 -3.36
N LEU A 378 2.47 -24.32 -2.07
CA LEU A 378 3.50 -23.51 -1.44
C LEU A 378 4.89 -23.79 -2.05
N GLU A 379 5.14 -25.05 -2.41
CA GLU A 379 6.35 -25.53 -3.06
C GLU A 379 6.48 -24.89 -4.45
N ARG A 380 5.43 -24.98 -5.28
CA ARG A 380 5.42 -24.38 -6.62
C ARG A 380 5.61 -22.86 -6.60
N LEU A 381 5.05 -22.18 -5.61
CA LEU A 381 5.26 -20.73 -5.45
C LEU A 381 6.71 -20.41 -5.07
N SER A 382 7.37 -21.29 -4.32
CA SER A 382 8.75 -21.10 -3.87
C SER A 382 9.78 -21.38 -4.96
N GLU A 383 9.49 -22.37 -5.81
CA GLU A 383 10.29 -22.78 -6.97
C GLU A 383 10.10 -21.85 -8.18
N ALA A 384 9.31 -20.77 -8.04
CA ALA A 384 9.11 -19.83 -9.13
C ALA A 384 10.41 -19.07 -9.46
N ASP A 385 10.80 -19.14 -10.73
CA ASP A 385 11.97 -18.44 -11.28
C ASP A 385 11.68 -16.98 -11.63
N ASP A 386 10.40 -16.60 -11.72
CA ASP A 386 9.99 -15.22 -12.03
C ASP A 386 9.89 -14.37 -10.75
N ASN A 387 10.36 -13.12 -10.85
CA ASN A 387 10.11 -12.08 -9.86
C ASN A 387 8.93 -11.19 -10.31
N GLU A 388 8.01 -11.68 -11.15
CA GLU A 388 6.88 -10.87 -11.59
C GLU A 388 5.84 -10.80 -10.46
N PRO A 389 5.44 -9.60 -10.01
CA PRO A 389 4.46 -9.49 -8.97
C PRO A 389 3.08 -9.90 -9.47
N HIS A 390 2.33 -10.53 -8.58
CA HIS A 390 0.96 -10.94 -8.74
C HIS A 390 0.08 -10.14 -7.77
N ILE A 391 -1.18 -9.95 -8.14
CA ILE A 391 -2.20 -9.47 -7.20
C ILE A 391 -2.58 -10.65 -6.31
N ILE A 392 -2.34 -10.53 -5.02
CA ILE A 392 -2.65 -11.54 -4.03
C ILE A 392 -3.99 -11.18 -3.41
N VAL A 393 -4.96 -12.08 -3.49
CA VAL A 393 -6.26 -11.94 -2.84
C VAL A 393 -6.35 -12.96 -1.73
N VAL A 394 -6.38 -12.49 -0.49
CA VAL A 394 -6.51 -13.35 0.68
C VAL A 394 -7.93 -13.34 1.18
N GLY A 395 -8.43 -14.52 1.50
CA GLY A 395 -9.73 -14.71 2.12
C GLY A 395 -9.76 -15.90 3.05
N ASN A 396 -10.91 -16.10 3.69
CA ASN A 396 -11.15 -17.28 4.51
C ASN A 396 -12.44 -17.96 4.11
N SER A 397 -12.52 -19.21 4.52
CA SER A 397 -13.72 -20.00 4.43
C SER A 397 -13.89 -20.91 5.63
N ILE A 398 -15.14 -21.20 5.98
CA ILE A 398 -15.52 -22.12 7.05
C ILE A 398 -16.89 -22.68 6.69
N ASN A 399 -17.16 -23.95 6.99
CA ASN A 399 -18.52 -24.48 6.92
C ASN A 399 -19.37 -23.93 8.07
N GLY A 400 -19.78 -22.66 7.95
CA GLY A 400 -20.47 -21.90 8.98
C GLY A 400 -20.58 -20.42 8.61
N SER A 401 -20.98 -19.61 9.59
CA SER A 401 -21.15 -18.17 9.50
C SER A 401 -19.86 -17.39 9.82
N SER A 402 -19.88 -16.07 9.62
CA SER A 402 -18.84 -15.18 10.13
C SER A 402 -18.70 -15.22 11.65
N ALA A 403 -19.78 -15.44 12.39
CA ALA A 403 -19.72 -15.56 13.85
C ALA A 403 -18.95 -16.82 14.27
N ASP A 404 -19.10 -17.92 13.54
CA ASP A 404 -18.34 -19.16 13.78
C ASP A 404 -16.85 -18.94 13.53
N TYR A 405 -16.50 -18.21 12.46
CA TYR A 405 -15.13 -17.81 12.16
C TYR A 405 -14.54 -16.93 13.27
N LEU A 406 -15.26 -15.88 13.71
CA LEU A 406 -14.80 -14.99 14.78
C LEU A 406 -14.63 -15.71 16.10
N THR A 407 -15.53 -16.65 16.44
CA THR A 407 -15.41 -17.48 17.64
C THR A 407 -14.13 -18.30 17.62
N ARG A 408 -13.76 -18.88 16.47
CA ARG A 408 -12.48 -19.61 16.31
C ARG A 408 -11.27 -18.68 16.40
N LEU A 409 -11.34 -17.48 15.83
CA LEU A 409 -10.29 -16.48 15.97
C LEU A 409 -10.10 -16.02 17.41
N LEU A 410 -11.17 -15.73 18.15
CA LEU A 410 -11.09 -15.26 19.53
C LEU A 410 -10.60 -16.36 20.48
N ALA A 411 -10.98 -17.61 20.22
CA ALA A 411 -10.43 -18.77 20.92
C ALA A 411 -8.93 -18.99 20.68
N SER A 412 -8.30 -18.33 19.70
CA SER A 412 -6.85 -18.43 19.46
C SER A 412 -5.99 -17.79 20.55
N GLY A 413 -6.55 -16.86 21.33
CA GLY A 413 -5.87 -16.25 22.48
C GLY A 413 -5.59 -17.22 23.63
N THR A 414 -6.19 -18.42 23.60
CA THR A 414 -6.08 -19.45 24.64
C THR A 414 -5.45 -20.74 24.10
N SER A 415 -4.28 -20.69 23.44
CA SER A 415 -3.55 -21.90 22.98
C SER A 415 -4.42 -22.94 22.25
N SER A 416 -5.49 -22.52 21.58
CA SER A 416 -6.47 -23.44 20.98
C SER A 416 -5.90 -24.11 19.74
N ARG A 417 -6.14 -25.41 19.57
CA ARG A 417 -5.73 -26.18 18.37
C ARG A 417 -6.34 -25.64 17.07
N LEU A 418 -7.42 -24.86 17.16
CA LEU A 418 -8.21 -24.35 16.03
C LEU A 418 -7.53 -23.20 15.26
N SER A 419 -6.49 -22.60 15.83
CA SER A 419 -5.71 -21.52 15.21
C SER A 419 -4.46 -22.00 14.47
N ARG A 420 -4.26 -23.33 14.36
CA ARG A 420 -3.05 -23.92 13.80
C ARG A 420 -3.33 -24.56 12.45
N LEU A 421 -2.28 -24.64 11.64
CA LEU A 421 -2.30 -25.39 10.40
C LEU A 421 -2.63 -26.86 10.69
N HIS A 422 -3.57 -27.42 9.94
CA HIS A 422 -3.92 -28.83 10.02
C HIS A 422 -3.15 -29.60 8.93
N HIS A 423 -2.13 -30.35 9.35
CA HIS A 423 -1.18 -31.07 8.49
C HIS A 423 -1.71 -32.40 7.91
N ASP A 424 -3.02 -32.67 8.02
CA ASP A 424 -3.62 -33.90 7.49
C ASP A 424 -4.03 -33.70 6.03
N ASP A 425 -3.18 -34.15 5.10
CA ASP A 425 -3.44 -34.10 3.66
C ASP A 425 -4.63 -35.00 3.24
N ALA A 426 -5.06 -35.93 4.11
CA ALA A 426 -6.23 -36.78 3.89
C ALA A 426 -7.52 -36.19 4.49
N CYS A 427 -7.50 -34.93 4.94
CA CYS A 427 -8.68 -34.25 5.46
C CYS A 427 -9.81 -34.18 4.41
N ALA A 428 -10.85 -34.98 4.60
CA ALA A 428 -11.96 -35.10 3.65
C ALA A 428 -12.72 -33.78 3.44
N GLU A 429 -12.85 -32.97 4.50
CA GLU A 429 -13.49 -31.65 4.43
C GLU A 429 -12.66 -30.68 3.58
N ALA A 430 -11.34 -30.59 3.84
CA ALA A 430 -10.44 -29.75 3.06
C ALA A 430 -10.40 -30.16 1.59
N ALA A 431 -10.29 -31.46 1.30
CA ALA A 431 -10.30 -31.97 -0.06
C ALA A 431 -11.63 -31.70 -0.78
N ALA A 432 -12.77 -31.81 -0.08
CA ALA A 432 -14.07 -31.47 -0.63
C ALA A 432 -14.22 -29.97 -0.90
N HIS A 433 -13.71 -29.13 0.01
CA HIS A 433 -13.70 -27.69 -0.14
C HIS A 433 -12.81 -27.24 -1.31
N ALA A 434 -11.57 -27.74 -1.40
CA ALA A 434 -10.65 -27.43 -2.49
C ALA A 434 -11.26 -27.70 -3.87
N ARG A 435 -11.98 -28.82 -4.03
CA ARG A 435 -12.71 -29.14 -5.27
C ARG A 435 -13.82 -28.13 -5.58
N LYS A 436 -14.59 -27.73 -4.57
CA LYS A 436 -15.66 -26.72 -4.72
C LYS A 436 -15.08 -25.36 -5.07
N LEU A 437 -14.03 -24.96 -4.38
CA LEU A 437 -13.34 -23.68 -4.58
C LEU A 437 -12.80 -23.59 -6.01
N ARG A 438 -12.09 -24.62 -6.48
CA ARG A 438 -11.55 -24.66 -7.85
C ARG A 438 -12.62 -24.59 -8.95
N ALA A 439 -13.80 -25.15 -8.70
CA ALA A 439 -14.92 -25.14 -9.64
C ALA A 439 -15.83 -23.91 -9.51
N ALA A 440 -15.55 -23.01 -8.55
CA ALA A 440 -16.41 -21.87 -8.27
C ALA A 440 -16.33 -20.80 -9.38
N ASP A 441 -17.43 -20.08 -9.58
CA ASP A 441 -17.43 -18.88 -10.41
C ASP A 441 -16.82 -17.71 -9.60
N HIS A 442 -15.50 -17.59 -9.69
CA HIS A 442 -14.75 -16.55 -8.98
C HIS A 442 -15.09 -15.12 -9.45
N GLU A 443 -15.53 -14.94 -10.70
CA GLU A 443 -16.00 -13.62 -11.16
C GLU A 443 -17.30 -13.23 -10.47
N ARG A 444 -18.24 -14.18 -10.34
CA ARG A 444 -19.50 -13.97 -9.62
C ARG A 444 -19.25 -13.73 -8.13
N LEU A 445 -18.36 -14.51 -7.50
CA LEU A 445 -17.95 -14.31 -6.11
C LEU A 445 -17.31 -12.95 -5.86
N ALA A 446 -16.39 -12.52 -6.73
CA ALA A 446 -15.72 -11.24 -6.61
C ALA A 446 -16.70 -10.07 -6.81
N LYS A 447 -17.58 -10.13 -7.83
CA LYS A 447 -18.65 -9.15 -8.00
C LYS A 447 -19.55 -9.06 -6.77
N ALA A 448 -20.01 -10.19 -6.25
CA ALA A 448 -20.89 -10.22 -5.09
C ALA A 448 -20.22 -9.66 -3.84
N SER A 449 -18.96 -10.03 -3.62
CA SER A 449 -18.17 -9.54 -2.49
C SER A 449 -18.01 -8.02 -2.55
N LEU A 450 -17.63 -7.47 -3.71
CA LEU A 450 -17.37 -6.04 -3.89
C LEU A 450 -18.66 -5.22 -4.02
N ALA A 451 -19.78 -5.84 -4.38
CA ALA A 451 -21.11 -5.22 -4.45
C ALA A 451 -21.74 -5.07 -3.06
N ALA A 452 -21.55 -6.05 -2.18
CA ALA A 452 -22.07 -6.03 -0.81
C ALA A 452 -21.10 -5.39 0.20
N HIS A 453 -19.82 -5.22 -0.16
CA HIS A 453 -18.85 -4.52 0.67
C HIS A 453 -19.20 -3.02 0.72
N PRO A 454 -19.16 -2.36 1.90
CA PRO A 454 -19.32 -0.92 1.98
C PRO A 454 -18.38 -0.17 1.02
N SER A 455 -18.92 0.63 0.11
CA SER A 455 -18.20 1.42 -0.89
C SER A 455 -17.23 2.39 -0.27
N TYR A 456 -17.60 2.96 0.87
CA TYR A 456 -16.78 3.92 1.59
C TYR A 456 -16.43 3.35 2.96
N CYS A 457 -15.14 3.08 3.19
CA CYS A 457 -14.63 2.78 4.53
C CYS A 457 -14.39 4.03 5.39
N ILE A 458 -14.92 5.17 4.96
CA ILE A 458 -14.81 6.44 5.65
C ILE A 458 -16.20 6.91 6.02
N GLU A 459 -16.33 7.47 7.22
CA GLU A 459 -17.56 8.12 7.66
C GLU A 459 -17.77 9.40 6.83
N LEU A 460 -18.91 9.51 6.16
CA LEU A 460 -19.27 10.66 5.33
C LEU A 460 -20.17 11.60 6.15
N GLU A 461 -19.89 12.91 6.12
CA GLU A 461 -20.59 13.90 6.97
C GLU A 461 -22.08 14.03 6.65
N ASP A 462 -22.46 14.02 5.38
CA ASP A 462 -23.81 14.42 4.94
C ASP A 462 -24.67 13.27 4.38
N ARG A 463 -24.14 12.06 4.27
CA ARG A 463 -24.83 10.93 3.61
C ARG A 463 -24.45 9.59 4.26
N PRO A 464 -25.36 8.96 5.04
CA PRO A 464 -25.01 7.76 5.78
C PRO A 464 -24.97 6.50 4.90
N ASN A 465 -25.65 6.46 3.74
CA ASN A 465 -25.83 5.25 2.96
C ASN A 465 -25.25 5.36 1.54
N GLU A 466 -24.33 4.45 1.25
CA GLU A 466 -23.69 4.25 -0.06
C GLU A 466 -24.66 4.05 -1.24
N PRO A 467 -25.74 3.24 -1.12
CA PRO A 467 -26.73 3.05 -2.18
C PRO A 467 -27.26 4.36 -2.75
N ASP A 468 -27.57 5.32 -1.86
CA ASP A 468 -28.13 6.61 -2.23
C ASP A 468 -27.18 7.43 -3.10
N ILE A 469 -25.87 7.35 -2.85
CA ILE A 469 -24.87 8.08 -3.64
C ILE A 469 -24.82 7.54 -5.07
N ILE A 470 -24.80 6.21 -5.23
CA ILE A 470 -24.77 5.60 -6.55
C ILE A 470 -26.11 5.80 -7.26
N HIS A 471 -27.24 5.70 -6.54
CA HIS A 471 -28.55 5.98 -7.09
C HIS A 471 -28.67 7.42 -7.63
N ASP A 472 -28.24 8.43 -6.86
CA ASP A 472 -28.19 9.82 -7.30
C ASP A 472 -27.33 10.00 -8.57
N LEU A 473 -26.16 9.36 -8.62
CA LEU A 473 -25.28 9.42 -9.79
C LEU A 473 -25.92 8.77 -11.02
N LEU A 474 -26.63 7.66 -10.82
CA LEU A 474 -27.38 6.99 -11.89
C LEU A 474 -28.54 7.86 -12.37
N GLU A 475 -29.25 8.55 -11.48
CA GLU A 475 -30.33 9.50 -11.83
C GLU A 475 -29.79 10.72 -12.60
N GLN A 476 -28.67 11.29 -12.15
CA GLN A 476 -27.99 12.40 -12.84
C GLN A 476 -27.48 12.01 -14.22
N ALA A 477 -27.08 10.76 -14.41
CA ALA A 477 -26.69 10.22 -15.72
C ALA A 477 -27.89 10.04 -16.68
N GLY A 478 -29.13 10.22 -16.21
CA GLY A 478 -30.36 10.13 -16.99
C GLY A 478 -30.94 8.71 -17.06
N GLN A 479 -31.81 8.47 -18.04
CA GLN A 479 -32.43 7.16 -18.25
C GLN A 479 -31.83 6.49 -19.48
N SER A 480 -31.30 5.28 -19.31
CA SER A 480 -30.86 4.44 -20.42
C SER A 480 -30.85 2.97 -20.01
N ASN A 481 -31.02 2.07 -20.98
CA ASN A 481 -30.93 0.62 -20.75
C ASN A 481 -29.59 0.21 -20.09
N SER A 482 -28.53 0.97 -20.28
CA SER A 482 -27.22 0.69 -19.66
C SER A 482 -27.20 1.01 -18.17
N ILE A 483 -27.93 2.05 -17.75
CA ILE A 483 -28.08 2.45 -16.35
C ILE A 483 -28.92 1.42 -15.61
N ASP A 484 -30.04 0.99 -16.19
CA ASP A 484 -30.89 -0.05 -15.61
C ASP A 484 -30.13 -1.37 -15.52
N ALA A 485 -29.40 -1.77 -16.57
CA ALA A 485 -28.60 -2.98 -16.55
C ALA A 485 -27.51 -2.95 -15.45
N PHE A 486 -26.86 -1.80 -15.24
CA PHE A 486 -25.89 -1.66 -14.15
C PHE A 486 -26.55 -1.80 -12.78
N ARG A 487 -27.67 -1.10 -12.56
CA ARG A 487 -28.42 -1.14 -11.29
C ARG A 487 -28.82 -2.57 -10.93
N HIS A 488 -29.47 -3.26 -11.86
CA HIS A 488 -29.87 -4.67 -11.67
C HIS A 488 -28.68 -5.59 -11.43
N MET A 489 -27.55 -5.38 -12.12
CA MET A 489 -26.34 -6.16 -11.90
C MET A 489 -25.78 -5.93 -10.49
N TRP A 490 -25.73 -4.68 -10.03
CA TRP A 490 -25.20 -4.34 -8.72
C TRP A 490 -26.06 -4.92 -7.60
N GLU A 491 -27.37 -4.64 -7.62
CA GLU A 491 -28.33 -5.11 -6.61
C GLU A 491 -28.35 -6.65 -6.54
N ARG A 492 -28.38 -7.32 -7.70
CA ARG A 492 -28.32 -8.78 -7.76
C ARG A 492 -27.01 -9.32 -7.20
N SER A 493 -25.88 -8.73 -7.57
CA SER A 493 -24.57 -9.17 -7.08
C SER A 493 -24.50 -9.04 -5.55
N ALA A 494 -24.97 -7.92 -4.99
CA ALA A 494 -24.99 -7.71 -3.55
C ALA A 494 -25.86 -8.74 -2.82
N ALA A 495 -27.06 -9.02 -3.33
CA ALA A 495 -27.99 -9.97 -2.73
C ALA A 495 -27.50 -11.43 -2.73
N GLU A 496 -26.72 -11.82 -3.74
CA GLU A 496 -26.28 -13.21 -3.91
C GLU A 496 -25.10 -13.61 -3.00
N LEU A 497 -24.44 -12.68 -2.30
CA LEU A 497 -23.20 -12.98 -1.55
C LEU A 497 -23.39 -14.09 -0.50
N GLY A 498 -24.51 -14.07 0.22
CA GLY A 498 -24.83 -15.09 1.24
C GLY A 498 -24.99 -16.49 0.63
N GLU A 499 -25.71 -16.58 -0.49
CA GLU A 499 -25.93 -17.83 -1.23
C GLU A 499 -24.64 -18.37 -1.85
N LEU A 500 -23.72 -17.48 -2.24
CA LEU A 500 -22.42 -17.88 -2.79
C LEU A 500 -21.44 -18.35 -1.72
N GLY A 501 -21.71 -18.10 -0.44
CA GLY A 501 -20.84 -18.53 0.65
C GLY A 501 -19.67 -17.59 0.93
N GLY A 502 -19.84 -16.30 0.68
CA GLY A 502 -18.89 -15.25 1.04
C GLY A 502 -19.45 -14.18 1.99
N GLY A 503 -20.64 -14.41 2.57
CA GLY A 503 -21.39 -13.44 3.35
C GLY A 503 -21.44 -13.74 4.85
N GLN A 504 -22.12 -12.88 5.61
CA GLN A 504 -22.18 -12.97 7.08
C GLN A 504 -22.79 -14.29 7.59
N GLU A 505 -23.87 -14.75 6.94
CA GLU A 505 -24.58 -15.97 7.32
C GLU A 505 -23.87 -17.25 6.86
N SER A 506 -22.98 -17.14 5.87
CA SER A 506 -22.33 -18.28 5.24
C SER A 506 -21.00 -17.89 4.60
N LEU A 507 -19.92 -18.42 5.16
CA LEU A 507 -18.54 -18.30 4.69
C LEU A 507 -18.02 -19.60 4.05
N ARG A 508 -18.93 -20.46 3.57
CA ARG A 508 -18.59 -21.82 3.09
C ARG A 508 -17.71 -21.89 1.84
N MET A 509 -17.55 -20.79 1.10
CA MET A 509 -16.83 -20.79 -0.18
C MET A 509 -15.54 -19.99 -0.10
N PHE A 510 -15.63 -18.66 -0.10
CA PHE A 510 -14.47 -17.78 -0.04
C PHE A 510 -14.92 -16.35 0.20
N CYS A 511 -14.52 -15.77 1.32
CA CYS A 511 -14.77 -14.36 1.62
C CYS A 511 -13.48 -13.55 1.46
N TRP A 512 -13.48 -12.63 0.49
CA TRP A 512 -12.36 -11.72 0.26
C TRP A 512 -12.14 -10.84 1.48
N GLN A 513 -10.92 -10.80 1.99
CA GLN A 513 -10.56 -9.98 3.14
C GLN A 513 -9.54 -8.90 2.81
N HIS A 514 -8.53 -9.25 2.01
CA HIS A 514 -7.45 -8.32 1.71
C HIS A 514 -6.87 -8.57 0.32
N VAL A 515 -6.38 -7.50 -0.30
CA VAL A 515 -5.71 -7.54 -1.60
C VAL A 515 -4.42 -6.74 -1.53
N PHE A 516 -3.31 -7.35 -1.91
CA PHE A 516 -1.99 -6.70 -2.00
C PHE A 516 -1.22 -7.22 -3.23
N ALA A 517 -0.05 -6.67 -3.51
CA ALA A 517 0.83 -7.17 -4.56
C ALA A 517 2.04 -7.87 -3.95
N ASP A 518 2.45 -9.00 -4.51
CA ASP A 518 3.68 -9.67 -4.12
C ASP A 518 4.23 -10.61 -5.20
N THR A 519 5.49 -10.99 -5.10
CA THR A 519 6.07 -12.07 -5.90
C THR A 519 5.59 -13.43 -5.37
N LYS A 520 5.65 -14.48 -6.21
CA LYS A 520 5.31 -15.84 -5.76
C LYS A 520 6.20 -16.29 -4.60
N ARG A 521 7.50 -16.01 -4.68
CA ARG A 521 8.48 -16.34 -3.64
C ARG A 521 8.22 -15.58 -2.35
N GLY A 522 8.00 -14.26 -2.45
CA GLY A 522 7.66 -13.41 -1.31
C GLY A 522 6.36 -13.87 -0.61
N LEU A 523 5.34 -14.23 -1.38
CA LEU A 523 4.12 -14.84 -0.84
C LEU A 523 4.42 -16.17 -0.13
N ALA A 524 5.21 -17.05 -0.73
CA ALA A 524 5.52 -18.34 -0.13
C ALA A 524 6.25 -18.19 1.22
N GLU A 525 7.23 -17.29 1.30
CA GLU A 525 7.92 -16.96 2.55
C GLU A 525 6.98 -16.38 3.59
N MET A 526 6.08 -15.48 3.18
CA MET A 526 5.06 -14.93 4.06
C MET A 526 4.14 -16.01 4.63
N LEU A 527 3.63 -16.91 3.79
CA LEU A 527 2.75 -18.01 4.23
C LEU A 527 3.48 -18.97 5.17
N ARG A 528 4.76 -19.30 4.91
CA ARG A 528 5.58 -20.08 5.84
C ARG A 528 5.74 -19.39 7.19
N ASN A 529 5.99 -18.08 7.18
CA ASN A 529 6.11 -17.32 8.41
C ASN A 529 4.78 -17.33 9.18
N TRP A 530 3.64 -17.18 8.53
CA TRP A 530 2.33 -17.26 9.19
C TRP A 530 2.07 -18.61 9.85
N VAL A 531 2.48 -19.70 9.19
CA VAL A 531 2.43 -21.05 9.77
C VAL A 531 3.34 -21.14 11.00
N ALA A 532 4.58 -20.68 10.88
CA ALA A 532 5.58 -20.78 11.94
C ALA A 532 5.21 -19.97 13.19
N THR A 533 4.67 -18.76 13.01
CA THR A 533 4.29 -17.87 14.13
C THR A 533 2.87 -18.13 14.66
N GLY A 534 2.11 -19.04 14.04
CA GLY A 534 0.70 -19.27 14.39
C GLY A 534 -0.19 -18.04 14.13
N THR A 535 0.24 -17.17 13.22
CA THR A 535 -0.41 -15.91 12.93
C THR A 535 -1.66 -16.14 12.08
N LEU A 536 -2.83 -15.84 12.67
CA LEU A 536 -4.13 -15.95 11.98
C LEU A 536 -4.52 -14.69 11.19
N LEU A 537 -3.73 -13.62 11.26
CA LEU A 537 -4.02 -12.38 10.54
C LEU A 537 -3.17 -12.32 9.30
N SER A 538 -3.80 -12.16 8.15
CA SER A 538 -3.22 -12.20 6.80
C SER A 538 -2.22 -11.08 6.48
N CYS A 539 -1.69 -10.41 7.51
CA CYS A 539 -0.86 -9.22 7.37
C CYS A 539 0.10 -8.99 8.57
N LEU A 540 0.15 -9.88 9.56
CA LEU A 540 1.06 -9.72 10.71
C LEU A 540 2.46 -10.20 10.30
N VAL A 541 3.33 -9.25 9.93
CA VAL A 541 4.74 -9.33 10.31
C VAL A 541 4.79 -8.72 11.71
N GLU A 542 5.22 -9.48 12.72
CA GLU A 542 5.47 -8.91 14.03
C GLU A 542 6.55 -7.83 13.90
N GLY A 543 6.12 -6.57 13.88
CA GLY A 543 6.99 -5.41 14.03
C GLY A 543 7.53 -5.36 15.46
N GLY A 544 8.53 -6.19 15.73
CA GLY A 544 9.14 -6.35 17.04
C GLY A 544 10.42 -7.18 16.96
N ASP A 545 11.51 -6.52 16.58
CA ASP A 545 12.89 -6.95 16.89
C ASP A 545 13.40 -8.29 16.31
N GLN A 546 12.95 -8.68 15.12
CA GLN A 546 13.67 -9.67 14.30
C GLN A 546 14.22 -9.02 13.03
N ARG A 547 15.37 -8.34 13.17
CA ARG A 547 16.27 -8.11 12.03
C ARG A 547 17.30 -9.24 12.01
N PRO A 548 17.47 -9.99 10.91
CA PRO A 548 18.78 -10.58 10.65
C PRO A 548 19.75 -9.42 10.45
N LYS A 549 20.89 -9.48 11.15
CA LYS A 549 22.02 -8.59 10.87
C LYS A 549 22.43 -8.84 9.42
N LEU A 550 22.23 -7.87 8.54
CA LEU A 550 23.00 -7.80 7.31
C LEU A 550 24.47 -7.69 7.75
N SER A 551 25.23 -8.75 7.51
CA SER A 551 26.68 -8.79 7.69
C SER A 551 27.36 -7.93 6.64
#